data_AF-A0A3A9ESP4-F1
#
_entry.id   AF-A0A3A9ESP4-F1
#
_cell.length_a   1.000
_cell.length_b   1.000
_cell.length_c   1.000
_cell.angle_alpha   90.00
_cell.angle_beta   90.00
_cell.angle_gamma   90.00
#
_symmetry.space_group_name_H-M   'P 1'
#
loop_
_entity.id
_entity.type
_entity.pdbx_description
1 polymer ?
#
loop_
_entity_poly.entity_id
_entity_poly.type
_entity_poly.pdbx_seq_one_letter_code
_entity_poly.pdbx_strand_id
1 'polypeptide(L)'
;MRTKKQAELIDGFLANLDPELGRVYRELILHLSGLGYDPKKQRSAIVFNCAQHNKQIAKIGFDRKGNPFFALRFSACRGYSQRFSHIVREAVCGKNYMEPNCMAKGEDFCKGPIDQRLYTYGLPNGETRYHCGAKALAIPGLSREDVPEIKRLMEEEHRFLMKYEAGPDPEGT
;
A
#
# COMPACT_ATOMS: atom_id res chain seq x y z
N MET A 1 16.40 4.38 5.10
CA MET A 1 16.18 5.80 4.72
C MET A 1 17.47 6.36 4.16
N ARG A 2 17.39 7.26 3.18
CA ARG A 2 18.56 7.74 2.42
C ARG A 2 19.07 9.11 2.89
N THR A 3 18.25 9.90 3.58
CA THR A 3 18.62 11.26 4.00
C THR A 3 18.22 11.57 5.45
N LYS A 4 18.93 12.51 6.07
CA LYS A 4 18.61 13.00 7.43
C LYS A 4 17.19 13.59 7.52
N LYS A 5 16.77 14.34 6.50
CA LYS A 5 15.41 14.92 6.42
C LYS A 5 14.31 13.86 6.42
N GLN A 6 14.54 12.72 5.78
CA GLN A 6 13.61 11.59 5.82
C GLN A 6 13.55 10.97 7.21
N ALA A 7 14.69 10.82 7.89
CA ALA A 7 14.73 10.33 9.27
C ALA A 7 13.97 11.26 10.22
N GLU A 8 14.24 12.57 10.17
CA GLU A 8 13.53 13.58 10.97
C GLU A 8 12.02 13.58 10.70
N LEU A 9 11.61 13.39 9.44
CA LEU A 9 10.19 13.28 9.07
C LEU A 9 9.52 12.06 9.72
N ILE A 10 10.19 10.91 9.72
CA ILE A 10 9.66 9.68 10.31
C ILE A 10 9.69 9.76 11.84
N ASP A 11 10.79 10.22 12.44
CA ASP A 11 10.90 10.34 13.89
C ASP A 11 9.87 11.33 14.44
N GLY A 12 9.61 12.43 13.74
CA GLY A 12 8.53 13.36 14.10
C GLY A 12 7.13 12.73 14.03
N PHE A 13 6.89 11.83 13.07
CA PHE A 13 5.63 11.06 13.04
C PHE A 13 5.54 10.06 14.21
N LEU A 14 6.61 9.29 14.44
CA LEU A 14 6.66 8.26 15.49
C LEU A 14 6.57 8.85 16.91
N ALA A 15 7.09 10.05 17.13
CA ALA A 15 7.01 10.75 18.42
C ALA A 15 5.57 11.07 18.86
N ASN A 16 4.61 11.05 17.93
CA ASN A 16 3.18 11.28 18.20
C ASN A 16 2.38 9.98 18.35
N LEU A 17 3.04 8.83 18.37
CA LEU A 17 2.40 7.53 18.57
C LEU A 17 2.59 7.03 20.00
N ASP A 18 1.66 6.19 20.43
CA ASP A 18 1.91 5.28 21.55
C ASP A 18 3.21 4.48 21.33
N PRO A 19 4.06 4.26 22.35
CA PRO A 19 5.34 3.58 22.18
C PRO A 19 5.27 2.19 21.53
N GLU A 20 4.27 1.37 21.85
CA GLU A 20 4.14 0.03 21.28
C GLU A 20 3.70 0.10 19.82
N LEU A 21 2.74 0.98 19.52
CA LEU A 21 2.35 1.24 18.13
C LEU A 21 3.51 1.84 17.32
N GLY A 22 4.29 2.73 17.94
CA GLY A 22 5.49 3.32 17.35
C GLY A 22 6.53 2.28 16.95
N ARG A 23 6.70 1.20 17.73
CA ARG A 23 7.57 0.07 17.38
C ARG A 23 7.06 -0.67 16.14
N VAL A 24 5.76 -0.95 16.07
CA VAL A 24 5.13 -1.60 14.90
C VAL A 24 5.34 -0.76 13.63
N TYR A 25 5.05 0.54 13.69
CA TYR A 25 5.25 1.43 12.55
C TYR A 25 6.73 1.53 12.15
N ARG A 26 7.65 1.68 13.11
CA ARG A 26 9.08 1.74 12.85
C ARG A 26 9.57 0.49 12.12
N GLU A 27 9.13 -0.69 12.55
CA GLU A 27 9.50 -1.97 11.93
C GLU A 27 9.04 -2.06 10.46
N LEU A 28 7.80 -1.67 10.17
CA LEU A 28 7.27 -1.64 8.81
C LEU A 28 7.97 -0.60 7.93
N ILE A 29 8.29 0.58 8.47
CA ILE A 29 8.98 1.66 7.74
C ILE A 29 10.42 1.26 7.41
N LEU A 30 11.11 0.57 8.32
CA LEU A 30 12.45 0.04 8.08
C LEU A 30 12.42 -1.03 6.98
N HIS A 31 11.41 -1.90 6.98
CA HIS A 31 11.24 -2.89 5.92
C HIS A 31 10.98 -2.24 4.55
N LEU A 32 10.08 -1.26 4.48
CA LEU A 32 9.85 -0.44 3.27
C LEU A 32 11.14 0.25 2.78
N SER A 33 11.93 0.79 3.71
CA SER A 33 13.23 1.39 3.37
C SER A 33 14.20 0.36 2.78
N GLY A 34 14.19 -0.87 3.29
CA GLY A 34 15.00 -1.98 2.78
C GLY A 34 14.62 -2.38 1.35
N LEU A 35 13.34 -2.26 0.99
CA LEU A 35 12.83 -2.46 -0.37
C LEU A 35 13.04 -1.24 -1.29
N GLY A 36 13.73 -0.19 -0.83
CA GLY A 36 14.03 1.00 -1.63
C GLY A 36 12.92 2.06 -1.68
N TYR A 37 11.91 1.98 -0.81
CA TYR A 37 10.86 2.99 -0.71
C TYR A 37 11.27 4.15 0.20
N ASP A 38 11.22 5.35 -0.37
CA ASP A 38 11.59 6.59 0.29
C ASP A 38 10.34 7.30 0.83
N PRO A 39 10.34 7.74 2.11
CA PRO A 39 9.24 8.53 2.66
C PRO A 39 9.25 9.96 2.09
N LYS A 40 8.07 10.46 1.74
CA LYS A 40 7.85 11.82 1.27
C LYS A 40 6.59 12.39 1.93
N LYS A 41 6.68 13.62 2.46
CA LYS A 41 5.50 14.33 2.98
C LYS A 41 4.57 14.67 1.81
N GLN A 42 3.30 14.31 1.94
CA GLN A 42 2.24 14.66 0.99
C GLN A 42 1.00 15.11 1.76
N ARG A 43 0.77 16.43 1.78
CA ARG A 43 -0.27 17.07 2.61
C ARG A 43 -0.12 16.64 4.08
N SER A 44 -1.16 16.09 4.70
CA SER A 44 -1.12 15.61 6.08
C SER A 44 -0.40 14.25 6.24
N ALA A 45 -0.20 13.49 5.16
CA ALA A 45 0.32 12.13 5.20
C ALA A 45 1.80 12.03 4.79
N ILE A 46 2.40 10.87 5.04
CA ILE A 46 3.70 10.46 4.52
C ILE A 46 3.45 9.28 3.58
N VAL A 47 3.91 9.40 2.34
CA VAL A 47 3.81 8.36 1.31
C VAL A 47 5.18 7.75 1.05
N PHE A 48 5.18 6.47 0.69
CA PHE A 48 6.39 5.69 0.43
C PHE A 48 6.46 5.33 -1.05
N ASN A 49 7.39 5.97 -1.76
CA ASN A 49 7.56 5.82 -3.20
C ASN A 49 8.92 5.20 -3.53
N CYS A 50 8.98 4.34 -4.54
CA CYS A 50 10.25 3.80 -5.04
C CYS A 50 10.66 4.54 -6.31
N ALA A 51 11.93 4.95 -6.39
CA ALA A 51 12.48 5.67 -7.53
C ALA A 51 12.51 4.85 -8.83
N GLN A 52 12.66 3.51 -8.74
CA GLN A 52 12.80 2.63 -9.91
C GLN A 52 11.52 2.55 -10.75
N HIS A 53 10.36 2.63 -10.12
CA HIS A 53 9.06 2.50 -10.79
C HIS A 53 8.10 3.67 -10.52
N ASN A 54 8.53 4.68 -9.74
CA ASN A 54 7.77 5.89 -9.41
C ASN A 54 6.36 5.65 -8.83
N LYS A 55 6.12 4.48 -8.23
CA LYS A 55 4.83 4.15 -7.60
C LYS A 55 4.93 4.19 -6.08
N GLN A 56 3.80 4.55 -5.48
CA GLN A 56 3.56 4.45 -4.05
C GLN A 56 3.14 3.04 -3.68
N ILE A 57 3.71 2.48 -2.61
CA ILE A 57 3.27 1.19 -2.04
C ILE A 57 2.55 1.37 -0.70
N ALA A 58 2.91 2.38 0.09
CA ALA A 58 2.34 2.57 1.43
C ALA A 58 2.10 4.05 1.74
N LYS A 59 1.23 4.30 2.72
CA LYS A 59 0.92 5.62 3.24
C LYS A 59 0.63 5.55 4.73
N ILE A 60 1.19 6.50 5.48
CA ILE A 60 0.92 6.68 6.90
C ILE A 60 0.50 8.12 7.18
N GLY A 61 -0.14 8.35 8.32
CA GLY A 61 -0.50 9.68 8.78
C GLY A 61 -1.53 9.62 9.89
N PHE A 62 -2.16 10.76 10.14
CA PHE A 62 -3.25 10.89 11.09
C PHE A 62 -4.55 11.22 10.34
N ASP A 63 -5.65 10.59 10.74
CA ASP A 63 -6.98 10.93 10.23
C ASP A 63 -7.48 12.26 10.82
N ARG A 64 -8.70 12.68 10.45
CA ARG A 64 -9.30 13.94 10.96
C ARG A 64 -9.58 13.92 12.45
N LYS A 65 -9.63 12.75 13.08
CA LYS A 65 -9.84 12.56 14.52
C LYS A 65 -8.51 12.46 15.28
N GLY A 66 -7.37 12.55 14.59
CA GLY A 66 -6.05 12.39 15.17
C GLY A 66 -5.62 10.93 15.36
N ASN A 67 -6.36 9.96 14.82
CA ASN A 67 -5.95 8.55 14.92
C ASN A 67 -4.89 8.24 13.86
N PRO A 68 -3.82 7.52 14.21
CA PRO A 68 -2.85 7.07 13.24
C PRO A 68 -3.47 6.04 12.30
N PHE A 69 -3.08 6.09 11.03
CA PHE A 69 -3.45 5.08 10.04
C PHE A 69 -2.23 4.59 9.29
N PHE A 70 -2.29 3.33 8.86
CA PHE A 70 -1.35 2.71 7.94
C PHE A 70 -2.14 2.14 6.78
N ALA A 71 -1.75 2.46 5.56
CA ALA A 71 -2.39 1.96 4.35
C ALA A 71 -1.35 1.31 3.44
N LEU A 72 -1.69 0.16 2.89
CA LEU A 72 -0.84 -0.65 2.03
C LEU A 72 -1.50 -0.90 0.69
N ARG A 73 -0.72 -0.85 -0.38
CA ARG A 73 -1.05 -1.41 -1.68
C ARG A 73 -0.64 -2.87 -1.72
N PHE A 74 -1.58 -3.77 -1.99
CA PHE A 74 -1.34 -5.22 -2.06
C PHE A 74 -2.25 -5.90 -3.09
N SER A 75 -2.61 -5.21 -4.17
CA SER A 75 -3.54 -5.72 -5.18
C SER A 75 -3.02 -6.92 -5.96
N ALA A 76 -1.70 -7.05 -6.12
CA ALA A 76 -1.07 -8.17 -6.80
C ALA A 76 -0.92 -9.40 -5.89
N CYS A 77 -1.11 -9.23 -4.58
CA CYS A 77 -0.95 -10.30 -3.60
C CYS A 77 -2.13 -11.27 -3.63
N ARG A 78 -1.86 -12.54 -3.35
CA ARG A 78 -2.86 -13.63 -3.28
C ARG A 78 -2.63 -14.47 -2.02
N GLY A 79 -3.66 -15.19 -1.59
CA GLY A 79 -3.56 -16.05 -0.40
C GLY A 79 -3.34 -15.30 0.91
N TYR A 80 -3.72 -14.02 0.97
CA TYR A 80 -3.73 -13.25 2.21
C TYR A 80 -4.83 -13.73 3.17
N SER A 81 -4.66 -13.45 4.46
CA SER A 81 -5.57 -13.89 5.51
C SER A 81 -6.97 -13.29 5.37
N GLN A 82 -7.93 -13.87 6.11
CA GLN A 82 -9.31 -13.39 6.15
C GLN A 82 -9.40 -11.92 6.57
N ARG A 83 -8.46 -11.43 7.38
CA ARG A 83 -8.38 -10.02 7.78
C ARG A 83 -8.15 -9.10 6.58
N PHE A 84 -7.19 -9.41 5.72
CA PHE A 84 -6.94 -8.63 4.50
C PHE A 84 -8.04 -8.83 3.45
N SER A 85 -8.64 -10.02 3.40
CA SER A 85 -9.84 -10.26 2.60
C SER A 85 -11.00 -9.37 3.02
N HIS A 86 -11.21 -9.18 4.33
CA HIS A 86 -12.22 -8.26 4.84
C HIS A 86 -11.92 -6.81 4.47
N ILE A 87 -10.65 -6.37 4.52
CA ILE A 87 -10.26 -5.02 4.07
C ILE A 87 -10.60 -4.81 2.59
N VAL A 88 -10.32 -5.80 1.74
CA VAL A 88 -10.67 -5.75 0.31
C VAL A 88 -12.18 -5.73 0.10
N ARG A 89 -12.93 -6.57 0.84
CA ARG A 89 -14.39 -6.57 0.83
C ARG A 89 -14.95 -5.19 1.16
N GLU A 90 -14.49 -4.56 2.24
CA GLU A 90 -14.95 -3.23 2.64
C GLU A 90 -14.63 -2.17 1.56
N ALA A 91 -13.51 -2.32 0.84
CA ALA A 91 -13.17 -1.44 -0.28
C ALA A 91 -14.11 -1.59 -1.49
N VAL A 92 -14.59 -2.82 -1.79
CA VAL A 92 -15.50 -3.09 -2.92
C VAL A 92 -16.99 -2.99 -2.57
N CYS A 93 -17.35 -3.07 -1.28
CA CYS A 93 -18.73 -3.02 -0.79
C CYS A 93 -19.07 -1.72 -0.06
N GLY A 94 -18.07 -0.88 0.23
CA GLY A 94 -18.25 0.34 1.00
C GLY A 94 -19.15 1.36 0.30
N LYS A 95 -19.73 2.28 1.10
CA LYS A 95 -20.66 3.33 0.63
C LYS A 95 -20.08 4.23 -0.47
N ASN A 96 -18.75 4.35 -0.53
CA ASN A 96 -18.02 5.16 -1.51
C ASN A 96 -17.34 4.30 -2.59
N TYR A 97 -17.84 3.08 -2.81
CA TYR A 97 -17.36 2.22 -3.87
C TYR A 97 -17.46 2.92 -5.22
N MET A 98 -16.38 2.85 -5.99
CA MET A 98 -16.34 3.27 -7.39
C MET A 98 -15.59 2.20 -8.17
N GLU A 99 -16.19 1.78 -9.27
CA GLU A 99 -15.54 0.87 -10.20
C GLU A 99 -14.24 1.49 -10.76
N PRO A 100 -13.15 0.72 -10.94
CA PRO A 100 -11.90 1.26 -11.47
C PRO A 100 -12.10 1.80 -12.88
N ASN A 101 -11.54 2.97 -13.19
CA ASN A 101 -11.63 3.56 -14.55
C ASN A 101 -11.11 2.63 -15.66
N CYS A 102 -10.13 1.77 -15.37
CA CYS A 102 -9.64 0.81 -16.35
C CYS A 102 -10.69 -0.26 -16.72
N MET A 103 -11.69 -0.48 -15.86
CA MET A 103 -12.86 -1.32 -16.13
C MET A 103 -14.00 -0.49 -16.73
N ALA A 104 -14.34 0.65 -16.11
CA ALA A 104 -15.51 1.44 -16.49
C ALA A 104 -15.32 2.28 -17.76
N LYS A 105 -14.09 2.74 -18.04
CA LYS A 105 -13.76 3.69 -19.13
C LYS A 105 -12.71 3.17 -20.11
N GLY A 106 -12.08 2.02 -19.82
CA GLY A 106 -10.96 1.50 -20.61
C GLY A 106 -9.66 2.33 -20.50
N GLU A 107 -9.56 3.23 -19.52
CA GLU A 107 -8.35 4.04 -19.28
C GLU A 107 -7.24 3.18 -18.65
N ASP A 108 -6.23 2.83 -19.45
CA ASP A 108 -5.16 1.92 -19.02
C ASP A 108 -3.81 2.65 -18.80
N PHE A 109 -3.66 3.26 -17.62
CA PHE A 109 -2.40 3.90 -17.20
C PHE A 109 -1.48 2.99 -16.38
N CYS A 110 -1.92 1.77 -16.06
CA CYS A 110 -1.24 0.87 -15.13
C CYS A 110 -0.74 -0.37 -15.86
N LYS A 111 0.56 -0.66 -15.75
CA LYS A 111 1.16 -1.82 -16.43
C LYS A 111 0.86 -3.12 -15.68
N GLY A 112 0.96 -4.23 -16.41
CA GLY A 112 0.78 -5.59 -15.89
C GLY A 112 -0.64 -6.14 -16.04
N PRO A 113 -0.85 -7.43 -15.72
CA PRO A 113 -2.14 -8.12 -15.87
C PRO A 113 -3.28 -7.46 -15.10
N ILE A 114 -4.48 -7.42 -15.72
CA ILE A 114 -5.65 -6.73 -15.17
C ILE A 114 -6.13 -7.32 -13.84
N ASP A 115 -6.01 -8.63 -13.68
CA ASP A 115 -6.37 -9.34 -12.47
C ASP A 115 -5.41 -9.00 -11.31
N GLN A 116 -4.12 -8.77 -11.60
CA GLN A 116 -3.10 -8.47 -10.57
C GLN A 116 -3.04 -6.98 -10.18
N ARG A 117 -3.55 -6.07 -11.03
CA ARG A 117 -3.61 -4.63 -10.74
C ARG A 117 -4.90 -4.17 -10.05
N LEU A 118 -5.81 -5.09 -9.76
CA LEU A 118 -7.10 -4.82 -9.14
C LEU A 118 -7.24 -5.60 -7.84
N TYR A 119 -7.90 -5.00 -6.86
CA TYR A 119 -8.46 -5.77 -5.77
C TYR A 119 -9.75 -6.41 -6.26
N THR A 120 -9.84 -7.72 -6.12
CA THR A 120 -10.99 -8.50 -6.59
C THR A 120 -11.61 -9.23 -5.42
N TYR A 121 -12.94 -9.20 -5.34
CA TYR A 121 -13.69 -9.92 -4.31
C TYR A 121 -14.94 -10.57 -4.90
N GLY A 122 -15.09 -11.88 -4.66
CA GLY A 122 -16.30 -12.63 -5.00
C GLY A 122 -17.33 -12.51 -3.88
N LEU A 123 -18.51 -11.98 -4.21
CA LEU A 123 -19.64 -11.86 -3.31
C LEU A 123 -20.38 -13.20 -3.17
N PRO A 124 -21.10 -13.44 -2.05
CA PRO A 124 -21.87 -14.67 -1.85
C PRO A 124 -22.96 -14.93 -2.90
N ASN A 125 -23.40 -13.90 -3.61
CA ASN A 125 -24.38 -13.99 -4.69
C ASN A 125 -23.76 -14.40 -6.05
N GLY A 126 -22.46 -14.68 -6.11
CA GLY A 126 -21.73 -15.02 -7.33
C GLY A 126 -21.21 -13.82 -8.13
N GLU A 127 -21.55 -12.59 -7.74
CA GLU A 127 -21.03 -11.36 -8.36
C GLU A 127 -19.57 -11.13 -7.97
N THR A 128 -18.75 -10.68 -8.91
CA THR A 128 -17.36 -10.26 -8.63
C THR A 128 -17.24 -8.75 -8.74
N ARG A 129 -16.69 -8.11 -7.70
CA ARG A 129 -16.43 -6.67 -7.70
C ARG A 129 -14.94 -6.36 -7.68
N TYR A 130 -14.61 -5.18 -8.22
CA TYR A 130 -13.24 -4.74 -8.43
C TYR A 130 -13.00 -3.38 -7.80
N HIS A 131 -11.86 -3.19 -7.14
CA HIS A 131 -11.41 -1.89 -6.68
C HIS A 131 -10.01 -1.60 -7.21
N CYS A 132 -9.72 -0.31 -7.47
CA CYS A 132 -8.47 0.12 -8.09
C CYS A 132 -7.27 -0.30 -7.24
N GLY A 133 -6.37 -1.13 -7.79
CA GLY A 133 -5.20 -1.63 -7.07
C GLY A 133 -4.10 -0.61 -6.86
N ALA A 134 -4.08 0.49 -7.62
CA ALA A 134 -3.15 1.59 -7.38
C ALA A 134 -3.41 2.32 -6.04
N LYS A 135 -4.60 2.14 -5.43
CA LYS A 135 -4.94 2.72 -4.13
C LYS A 135 -4.44 1.84 -3.00
N ALA A 136 -3.70 2.45 -2.06
CA ALA A 136 -3.41 1.81 -0.79
C ALA A 136 -4.67 1.74 0.08
N LEU A 137 -4.97 0.56 0.64
CA LEU A 137 -6.10 0.33 1.54
C LEU A 137 -5.63 0.47 2.99
N ALA A 138 -6.40 1.18 3.81
CA ALA A 138 -6.11 1.32 5.24
C ALA A 138 -6.25 -0.04 5.94
N ILE A 139 -5.37 -0.27 6.92
CA ILE A 139 -5.37 -1.46 7.79
C ILE A 139 -5.82 -0.99 9.20
N PRO A 140 -7.12 -1.10 9.53
CA PRO A 140 -7.64 -0.61 10.81
C PRO A 140 -7.15 -1.47 11.99
N GLY A 141 -6.82 -0.81 13.10
CA GLY A 141 -6.34 -1.50 14.30
C GLY A 141 -5.06 -2.29 14.04
N LEU A 142 -4.10 -1.68 13.34
CA LEU A 142 -2.80 -2.28 13.06
C LEU A 142 -2.14 -2.72 14.37
N SER A 143 -1.69 -3.97 14.42
CA SER A 143 -1.02 -4.54 15.59
C SER A 143 0.28 -5.27 15.22
N ARG A 144 0.96 -5.81 16.23
CA ARG A 144 2.22 -6.53 16.03
C ARG A 144 2.03 -7.86 15.31
N GLU A 145 0.89 -8.50 15.49
CA GLU A 145 0.51 -9.77 14.86
C GLU A 145 0.37 -9.63 13.34
N ASP A 146 0.04 -8.42 12.84
CA ASP A 146 -0.10 -8.15 11.42
C ASP A 146 1.25 -8.03 10.69
N VAL A 147 2.35 -7.76 11.42
CA VAL A 147 3.65 -7.39 10.83
C VAL A 147 4.20 -8.45 9.87
N PRO A 148 4.21 -9.76 10.18
CA PRO A 148 4.75 -10.77 9.28
C PRO A 148 3.99 -10.83 7.95
N GLU A 149 2.65 -10.75 7.99
CA GLU A 149 1.84 -10.77 6.78
C GLU A 149 2.02 -9.48 5.98
N ILE A 150 2.03 -8.30 6.62
CA ILE A 150 2.26 -7.03 5.93
C ILE A 150 3.59 -7.01 5.20
N LYS A 151 4.67 -7.51 5.81
CA LYS A 151 5.98 -7.62 5.15
C LYS A 151 5.92 -8.53 3.92
N ARG A 152 5.29 -9.71 4.03
CA ARG A 152 5.08 -10.61 2.90
C ARG A 152 4.33 -9.91 1.76
N LEU A 153 3.26 -9.19 2.07
CA LEU A 153 2.47 -8.43 1.10
C LEU A 153 3.29 -7.30 0.45
N MET A 154 4.12 -6.60 1.23
CA MET A 154 5.04 -5.58 0.68
C MET A 154 6.01 -6.18 -0.33
N GLU A 155 6.61 -7.33 -0.01
CA GLU A 155 7.55 -8.01 -0.91
C GLU A 155 6.87 -8.51 -2.19
N GLU A 156 5.70 -9.12 -2.07
CA GLU A 156 4.92 -9.59 -3.22
C GLU A 156 4.52 -8.45 -4.16
N GLU A 157 3.94 -7.38 -3.61
CA GLU A 157 3.56 -6.21 -4.41
C GLU A 157 4.79 -5.52 -5.00
N HIS A 158 5.89 -5.42 -4.25
CA HIS A 158 7.15 -4.87 -4.75
C HIS A 158 7.67 -5.67 -5.96
N ARG A 159 7.69 -7.01 -5.89
CA ARG A 159 8.07 -7.86 -7.02
C ARG A 159 7.21 -7.61 -8.25
N PHE A 160 5.89 -7.48 -8.07
CA PHE A 160 4.99 -7.14 -9.16
C PHE A 160 5.33 -5.78 -9.80
N LEU A 161 5.50 -4.75 -8.97
CA LEU A 161 5.84 -3.41 -9.43
C LEU A 161 7.19 -3.35 -10.14
N MET A 162 8.19 -4.06 -9.63
CA MET A 162 9.49 -4.16 -10.29
C MET A 162 9.38 -4.85 -11.66
N LYS A 163 8.59 -5.91 -11.76
CA LYS A 163 8.44 -6.65 -13.03
C LYS A 163 7.73 -5.85 -14.12
N TYR A 164 6.71 -5.07 -13.76
CA TYR A 164 5.81 -4.47 -14.75
C TYR A 164 5.92 -2.94 -14.85
N GLU A 165 6.30 -2.26 -13.77
CA GLU A 165 6.27 -0.79 -13.71
C GLU A 165 7.66 -0.14 -13.71
N ALA A 166 8.71 -0.87 -13.31
CA ALA A 166 10.07 -0.38 -13.51
C ALA A 166 10.33 -0.24 -15.02
N GLY A 167 10.95 0.87 -15.42
CA GLY A 167 11.44 1.01 -16.80
C GLY A 167 12.54 -0.01 -17.09
N PRO A 168 12.89 -0.25 -18.37
CA PRO A 168 14.14 -0.94 -18.68
C PRO A 168 15.31 -0.20 -18.02
N ASP A 169 16.29 -0.94 -17.49
CA ASP A 169 17.52 -0.32 -17.00
C ASP A 169 18.12 0.56 -18.09
N PRO A 170 18.50 1.81 -17.80
CA PRO A 170 19.11 2.70 -18.79
C PRO A 170 20.51 2.23 -19.27
N GLU A 171 21.04 1.10 -18.78
CA GLU A 171 22.34 0.54 -19.15
C GLU A 171 22.21 -0.75 -20.00
N GLY A 172 21.35 -0.72 -21.02
CA GLY A 172 21.06 -1.89 -21.86
C GLY A 172 21.03 -1.65 -23.38
N THR A 173 21.78 -0.65 -23.88
CA THR A 173 22.06 -0.45 -25.32
C THR A 173 23.52 -0.10 -25.54
#